data_AF-A0A0P6WBP6-F1
#
_entry.id   AF-A0A0P6WBP6-F1
#
_cell.length_a   1.000
_cell.length_b   1.000
_cell.length_c   1.000
_cell.angle_alpha   90.00
_cell.angle_beta   90.00
_cell.angle_gamma   90.00
#
_symmetry.space_group_name_H-M   'P 1'
#
loop_
_entity.id
_entity.type
_entity.pdbx_description
1 polymer ?
#
loop_
_entity_poly.entity_id
_entity_poly.type
_entity_poly.pdbx_seq_one_letter_code
_entity_poly.pdbx_strand_id
1 'polypeptide(L)'
;MLRPALVVAALLIASGPALAADDLASCTKGITFIKAEIAKNPPAPVLTRLKKALKDANRELGEGEFDECMDAVRDAEKATGRKS
;
A
#
# COMPACT_ATOMS: atom_id res chain seq x y z
N MET A 1 -54.13 15.70 -13.74
CA MET A 1 -53.66 14.31 -13.57
C MET A 1 -52.16 14.31 -13.74
N LEU A 2 -51.39 14.30 -12.65
CA LEU A 2 -49.93 14.41 -12.68
C LEU A 2 -49.32 13.00 -12.57
N ARG A 3 -48.51 12.62 -13.56
CA ARG A 3 -47.83 11.33 -13.69
C ARG A 3 -46.77 11.18 -12.59
N PRO A 4 -46.64 10.03 -11.90
CA PRO A 4 -45.41 9.72 -11.20
C PRO A 4 -44.47 9.01 -12.17
N ALA A 5 -43.44 9.75 -12.59
CA ALA A 5 -42.31 9.20 -13.31
C ALA A 5 -41.53 8.23 -12.41
N LEU A 6 -41.07 7.13 -13.01
CA LEU A 6 -40.07 6.21 -12.47
C LEU A 6 -38.87 6.99 -11.91
N VAL A 7 -38.55 6.82 -10.64
CA VAL A 7 -37.25 7.23 -10.07
C VAL A 7 -36.50 5.97 -9.69
N VAL A 8 -35.62 5.53 -10.59
CA VAL A 8 -34.55 4.57 -10.29
C VAL A 8 -33.50 5.33 -9.49
N ALA A 9 -33.48 5.16 -8.18
CA ALA A 9 -32.40 5.65 -7.33
C ALA A 9 -31.18 4.73 -7.52
N ALA A 10 -30.23 5.15 -8.34
CA ALA A 10 -28.91 4.56 -8.40
C ALA A 10 -28.20 4.82 -7.06
N LEU A 11 -27.94 3.76 -6.28
CA LEU A 11 -27.01 3.84 -5.16
C LEU A 11 -25.61 4.08 -5.71
N LEU A 12 -25.19 5.35 -5.71
CA LEU A 12 -23.80 5.74 -5.87
C LEU A 12 -23.01 5.13 -4.70
N ILE A 13 -22.22 4.11 -5.00
CA ILE A 13 -21.22 3.56 -4.08
C ILE A 13 -20.16 4.65 -3.91
N ALA A 14 -20.31 5.45 -2.86
CA ALA A 14 -19.28 6.37 -2.41
C ALA A 14 -18.17 5.55 -1.73
N SER A 15 -17.29 4.93 -2.52
CA SER A 15 -15.97 4.47 -2.06
C SER A 15 -15.07 5.68 -1.83
N GLY A 16 -15.46 6.49 -0.84
CA GLY A 16 -14.76 7.70 -0.42
C GLY A 16 -13.55 7.41 0.49
N PRO A 17 -12.99 8.44 1.15
CA PRO A 17 -11.61 8.58 1.66
C PRO A 17 -11.11 7.54 2.69
N ALA A 18 -11.95 6.59 3.09
CA ALA A 18 -11.57 5.51 3.99
C ALA A 18 -10.50 4.60 3.37
N LEU A 19 -10.64 4.24 2.08
CA LEU A 19 -9.68 3.36 1.39
C LEU A 19 -8.28 3.99 1.33
N ALA A 20 -8.19 5.25 0.92
CA ALA A 20 -6.91 5.97 0.86
C ALA A 20 -6.23 6.16 2.23
N ALA A 21 -7.00 6.31 3.31
CA ALA A 21 -6.47 6.41 4.66
C ALA A 21 -5.92 5.07 5.17
N ASP A 22 -6.62 3.96 4.89
CA ASP A 22 -6.15 2.61 5.21
C ASP A 22 -4.91 2.24 4.40
N ASP A 23 -4.85 2.65 3.13
CA ASP A 23 -3.70 2.39 2.25
C ASP A 23 -2.45 3.19 2.70
N LEU A 24 -2.62 4.46 3.09
CA LEU A 24 -1.57 5.28 3.69
C LEU A 24 -1.01 4.63 4.98
N ALA A 25 -1.90 4.19 5.87
CA ALA A 25 -1.52 3.54 7.12
C ALA A 25 -0.77 2.22 6.86
N SER A 26 -1.24 1.44 5.89
CA SER A 26 -0.64 0.17 5.47
C SER A 26 0.76 0.38 4.89
N CYS A 27 0.92 1.35 3.98
CA CYS A 27 2.21 1.74 3.41
C CYS A 27 3.21 2.16 4.50
N THR A 28 2.78 3.03 5.43
CA THR A 28 3.62 3.50 6.54
C THR A 28 4.08 2.37 7.46
N LYS A 29 3.16 1.42 7.75
CA LYS A 29 3.48 0.21 8.52
C LYS A 29 4.45 -0.69 7.76
N GLY A 30 4.26 -0.85 6.46
CA GLY A 30 5.16 -1.60 5.58
C GLY A 30 6.58 -1.03 5.56
N ILE A 31 6.73 0.29 5.43
CA ILE A 31 8.03 0.96 5.52
C ILE A 31 8.72 0.70 6.87
N THR A 32 7.96 0.74 7.97
CA THR A 32 8.49 0.42 9.31
C THR A 32 8.98 -1.02 9.38
N PHE A 33 8.25 -1.96 8.79
CA PHE A 33 8.70 -3.35 8.65
C PHE A 33 10.02 -3.45 7.86
N ILE A 34 10.12 -2.81 6.69
CA ILE A 34 11.34 -2.87 5.86
C ILE A 34 12.56 -2.34 6.64
N LYS A 35 12.40 -1.21 7.34
CA LYS A 35 13.45 -0.64 8.21
C LYS A 35 13.88 -1.62 9.29
N ALA A 36 12.93 -2.31 9.93
CA ALA A 36 13.23 -3.31 10.95
C ALA A 36 13.99 -4.52 10.38
N GLU A 37 13.63 -5.01 9.18
CA GLU A 37 14.35 -6.12 8.55
C GLU A 37 15.77 -5.72 8.12
N ILE A 38 15.97 -4.49 7.64
CA ILE A 38 17.31 -3.95 7.37
C ILE A 38 18.16 -3.91 8.64
N ALA A 39 17.58 -3.48 9.76
CA ALA A 39 18.27 -3.38 11.05
C ALA A 39 18.76 -4.74 11.59
N LYS A 40 18.17 -5.86 11.16
CA LYS A 40 18.65 -7.21 11.48
C LYS A 40 19.94 -7.59 10.74
N ASN A 41 20.43 -6.74 9.84
CA ASN A 41 21.63 -6.97 9.03
C ASN A 41 21.62 -8.32 8.29
N PRO A 42 20.62 -8.59 7.43
CA PRO A 42 20.51 -9.85 6.71
C PRO A 42 21.63 -10.01 5.67
N PRO A 43 21.80 -11.21 5.09
CA PRO A 43 22.80 -11.44 4.04
C PRO A 43 22.70 -10.43 2.89
N ALA A 44 23.85 -10.07 2.31
CA ALA A 44 23.97 -9.00 1.32
C ALA A 44 22.93 -9.02 0.18
N PRO A 45 22.53 -10.18 -0.40
CA PRO A 45 21.50 -10.21 -1.43
C PRO A 45 20.12 -9.75 -0.92
N VAL A 46 19.74 -10.15 0.30
CA VAL A 46 18.48 -9.75 0.93
C VAL A 46 18.54 -8.29 1.33
N LEU A 47 19.65 -7.85 1.93
CA LEU A 47 19.86 -6.44 2.31
C LEU A 47 19.74 -5.50 1.12
N THR A 48 20.28 -5.88 -0.05
CA THR A 48 20.20 -5.10 -1.28
C THR A 48 18.75 -4.95 -1.74
N ARG A 49 17.97 -6.04 -1.72
CA ARG A 49 16.55 -6.02 -2.08
C ARG A 49 15.73 -5.16 -1.10
N LEU A 50 15.98 -5.29 0.20
CA LEU A 50 15.30 -4.49 1.22
C LEU A 50 15.59 -2.99 1.09
N LYS A 51 16.84 -2.59 0.81
CA LYS A 51 17.19 -1.18 0.57
C LYS A 51 16.49 -0.61 -0.67
N LYS A 52 16.39 -1.41 -1.75
CA LYS A 52 15.64 -1.02 -2.95
C LYS A 52 14.16 -0.83 -2.61
N ALA A 53 13.54 -1.83 -1.99
CA ALA A 53 12.13 -1.79 -1.58
C ALA A 53 11.85 -0.58 -0.67
N LEU A 54 12.75 -0.28 0.28
CA LEU A 54 12.63 0.90 1.13
C LEU A 54 12.65 2.20 0.33
N LYS A 55 13.57 2.32 -0.64
CA LYS A 55 13.68 3.51 -1.50
C LYS A 55 12.40 3.70 -2.32
N ASP A 56 11.88 2.62 -2.90
CA ASP A 56 10.68 2.66 -3.73
C ASP A 56 9.45 3.00 -2.87
N ALA A 57 9.22 2.29 -1.75
CA ALA A 57 8.10 2.58 -0.85
C ALA A 57 8.07 4.03 -0.32
N ASN A 58 9.23 4.63 -0.01
CA ASN A 58 9.27 6.05 0.40
C ASN A 58 8.99 7.01 -0.76
N ARG A 59 9.36 6.66 -2.00
CA ARG A 59 9.03 7.46 -3.19
C ARG A 59 7.53 7.44 -3.41
N GLU A 60 6.93 6.25 -3.48
CA GLU A 60 5.50 6.10 -3.76
C GLU A 60 4.64 6.72 -2.64
N LEU A 61 5.05 6.60 -1.36
CA LEU A 61 4.43 7.32 -0.25
C LEU A 61 4.42 8.85 -0.46
N GLY A 62 5.51 9.40 -1.00
CA GLY A 62 5.62 10.83 -1.30
C GLY A 62 4.82 11.27 -2.51
N GLU A 63 4.56 10.35 -3.44
CA GLU A 63 3.73 10.56 -4.64
C GLU A 63 2.23 10.33 -4.36
N GLY A 64 1.88 9.67 -3.25
CA GLY A 64 0.50 9.33 -2.91
C GLY A 64 0.00 8.04 -3.57
N GLU A 65 0.89 7.32 -4.24
CA GLU A 65 0.66 6.07 -4.98
C GLU A 65 0.76 4.89 -3.98
N PHE A 66 -0.29 4.69 -3.19
CA PHE A 66 -0.22 3.79 -2.04
C PHE A 66 -0.24 2.29 -2.43
N ASP A 67 -0.84 1.94 -3.56
CA ASP A 67 -0.84 0.58 -4.08
C ASP A 67 0.55 0.16 -4.57
N GLU A 68 1.28 1.03 -5.25
CA GLU A 68 2.68 0.85 -5.64
C GLU A 68 3.59 0.83 -4.42
N CYS A 69 3.31 1.65 -3.40
CA CYS A 69 3.99 1.52 -2.11
C CYS A 69 3.83 0.10 -1.55
N MET A 70 2.61 -0.43 -1.58
CA MET A 70 2.33 -1.77 -1.09
C MET A 70 2.96 -2.86 -1.97
N ASP A 71 3.16 -2.64 -3.26
CA ASP A 71 3.98 -3.54 -4.10
C ASP A 71 5.43 -3.59 -3.66
N ALA A 72 6.04 -2.43 -3.36
CA ALA A 72 7.39 -2.40 -2.82
C ALA A 72 7.48 -3.10 -1.45
N VAL A 73 6.45 -2.99 -0.60
CA VAL A 73 6.36 -3.72 0.67
C VAL A 73 6.27 -5.24 0.44
N ARG A 74 5.43 -5.70 -0.49
CA ARG A 74 5.32 -7.13 -0.87
C ARG A 74 6.65 -7.70 -1.38
N ASP A 75 7.41 -6.92 -2.14
CA ASP A 75 8.74 -7.32 -2.60
C ASP A 75 9.73 -7.51 -1.45
N ALA A 76 9.66 -6.66 -0.42
CA ALA A 76 10.44 -6.83 0.80
C ALA A 76 10.04 -8.10 1.58
N GLU A 77 8.74 -8.37 1.72
CA GLU A 77 8.24 -9.58 2.38
C GLU A 77 8.78 -10.85 1.70
N LYS A 78 8.65 -10.92 0.37
CA LYS A 78 9.22 -12.01 -0.44
C LYS A 78 10.72 -12.16 -0.23
N ALA A 79 11.47 -11.06 -0.17
CA ALA A 79 12.91 -11.08 0.06
C ALA A 79 13.30 -11.66 1.44
N THR A 80 12.42 -11.52 2.45
CA THR A 80 12.60 -12.07 3.80
C THR A 80 12.02 -13.48 3.99
N GLY A 81 11.41 -14.06 2.95
CA GLY A 81 10.74 -15.36 3.04
C GLY A 81 9.44 -15.32 3.84
N ARG A 82 8.93 -14.12 4.16
CA ARG A 82 7.59 -13.97 4.73
C ARG A 82 6.58 -14.20 3.61
N LYS A 83 5.55 -14.99 3.87
CA LYS A 83 4.42 -15.13 2.94
C LYS A 83 3.56 -13.88 3.09
N SER A 84 3.44 -13.12 2.00
CA SER A 84 2.44 -12.06 1.83
C SER A 84 1.03 -12.63 1.82
#